data_AF-A0A6C0EHM7-F1
#
_entry.id   AF-A0A6C0EHM7-F1
#
_cell.length_a   1.000
_cell.length_b   1.000
_cell.length_c   1.000
_cell.angle_alpha   90.00
_cell.angle_beta   90.00
_cell.angle_gamma   90.00
#
_symmetry.space_group_name_H-M   'P 1'
#
loop_
_entity.id
_entity.type
_entity.pdbx_description
1 polymer ?
#
loop_
_entity_poly.entity_id
_entity_poly.type
_entity_poly.pdbx_seq_one_letter_code
_entity_poly.pdbx_strand_id
1 'polypeptide(L)'
;MPKKSARRSFTIHDARKSDGCPTKFKNKDYSGVYVSSNPAGAAKKALTQLGRVKNTKGQFSLYLTMRETTQGSKKKLMSYKVTREKLKDPIELKGRVIEFQNKSKSVKSIPKGKGCAKSSGKKRTRKASRR
;
A
#
# COMPACT_ATOMS: atom_id res chain seq x y z
N MET A 1 -22.60 -15.26 -5.26
CA MET A 1 -21.12 -15.43 -5.31
C MET A 1 -20.49 -14.24 -6.02
N PRO A 2 -19.49 -13.52 -5.45
CA PRO A 2 -18.87 -12.40 -6.16
C PRO A 2 -18.12 -12.91 -7.40
N LYS A 3 -18.48 -12.39 -8.58
CA LYS A 3 -17.91 -12.77 -9.90
C LYS A 3 -16.38 -12.74 -9.83
N LYS A 4 -15.75 -13.85 -10.23
CA LYS A 4 -14.29 -14.05 -10.32
C LYS A 4 -13.72 -13.03 -11.30
N SER A 5 -13.39 -11.85 -10.78
CA SER A 5 -12.97 -10.70 -11.60
C SER A 5 -11.56 -10.97 -12.11
N ALA A 6 -11.31 -10.63 -13.39
CA ALA A 6 -10.01 -10.79 -14.04
C ALA A 6 -8.90 -10.20 -13.15
N ARG A 7 -7.91 -11.02 -12.82
CA ARG A 7 -6.80 -10.61 -11.94
C ARG A 7 -5.95 -9.60 -12.69
N ARG A 8 -5.83 -8.39 -12.15
CA ARG A 8 -4.99 -7.31 -12.68
C ARG A 8 -3.72 -7.16 -11.84
N SER A 9 -2.68 -6.64 -12.46
CA SER A 9 -1.37 -6.43 -11.83
C SER A 9 -1.12 -4.95 -11.61
N PHE A 10 -0.66 -4.60 -10.42
CA PHE A 10 -0.38 -3.22 -10.04
C PHE A 10 0.97 -3.08 -9.36
N THR A 11 1.60 -1.92 -9.50
CA THR A 11 2.85 -1.56 -8.81
C THR A 11 2.69 -0.22 -8.09
N ILE A 12 3.51 0.03 -7.08
CA ILE A 12 3.55 1.33 -6.39
C ILE A 12 4.33 2.32 -7.26
N HIS A 13 3.69 3.42 -7.64
CA HIS A 13 4.35 4.53 -8.33
C HIS A 13 4.91 5.55 -7.33
N ASP A 14 4.07 5.99 -6.40
CA ASP A 14 4.43 6.93 -5.32
C ASP A 14 3.73 6.54 -4.02
N ALA A 15 4.37 6.86 -2.90
CA ALA A 15 3.81 6.67 -1.57
C ALA A 15 4.16 7.87 -0.68
N ARG A 16 3.13 8.50 -0.13
CA ARG A 16 3.24 9.68 0.73
C ARG A 16 2.63 9.45 2.10
N LYS A 17 3.12 10.18 3.10
CA LYS A 17 2.56 10.23 4.45
C LYS A 17 1.21 10.97 4.46
N SER A 18 0.48 10.88 5.56
CA SER A 18 -0.72 11.70 5.85
C SER A 18 -0.51 13.18 5.57
N ASP A 19 0.69 13.68 5.85
CA ASP A 19 1.05 15.09 5.78
C ASP A 19 1.43 15.52 4.35
N GLY A 20 1.28 14.62 3.37
CA GLY A 20 1.63 14.86 1.97
C GLY A 20 3.13 14.77 1.69
N CYS A 21 3.95 14.45 2.70
CA CYS A 21 5.38 14.31 2.52
C CYS A 21 5.76 12.99 1.81
N PRO A 22 6.72 13.05 0.86
CA PRO A 22 7.15 11.87 0.14
C PRO A 22 7.85 10.89 1.10
N THR A 23 7.67 9.60 0.85
CA THR A 23 8.41 8.55 1.56
C THR A 23 9.59 8.05 0.72
N LYS A 24 10.42 7.17 1.29
CA LYS A 24 11.48 6.47 0.54
C LYS A 24 10.93 5.51 -0.52
N PHE A 25 9.62 5.26 -0.52
CA PHE A 25 8.97 4.25 -1.35
C PHE A 25 8.44 4.88 -2.65
N LYS A 26 9.38 5.27 -3.51
CA LYS A 26 9.12 5.83 -4.84
C LYS A 26 9.77 4.94 -5.90
N ASN A 27 9.26 4.99 -7.14
CA ASN A 27 9.91 4.43 -8.33
C ASN A 27 10.40 2.98 -8.22
N LYS A 28 9.48 2.00 -8.11
CA LYS A 28 9.77 0.55 -8.21
C LYS A 28 10.74 -0.07 -7.19
N ASP A 29 11.45 0.72 -6.37
CA ASP A 29 12.41 0.20 -5.37
C ASP A 29 11.79 -0.77 -4.34
N TYR A 30 10.46 -0.73 -4.19
CA TYR A 30 9.68 -1.59 -3.29
C TYR A 30 8.48 -2.22 -3.99
N SER A 31 8.50 -2.28 -5.32
CA SER A 31 7.41 -2.81 -6.12
C SER A 31 7.47 -4.33 -6.20
N GLY A 32 6.85 -5.00 -5.23
CA GLY A 32 6.21 -6.25 -5.56
C GLY A 32 5.10 -5.99 -6.60
N VAL A 33 4.83 -6.97 -7.47
CA VAL A 33 3.61 -6.94 -8.28
C VAL A 33 2.44 -7.31 -7.39
N TYR A 34 1.50 -6.39 -7.23
CA TYR A 34 0.30 -6.60 -6.44
C TYR A 34 -0.83 -7.05 -7.35
N VAL A 35 -1.12 -8.34 -7.31
CA VAL A 35 -2.22 -8.93 -8.09
C VAL A 35 -3.53 -8.78 -7.31
N SER A 36 -4.53 -8.15 -7.93
CA SER A 36 -5.87 -7.96 -7.35
C SER A 36 -6.91 -7.81 -8.46
N SER A 37 -8.18 -8.11 -8.17
CA SER A 37 -9.29 -7.78 -9.08
C SER A 37 -9.49 -6.26 -9.21
N ASN A 38 -9.20 -5.53 -8.13
CA ASN A 38 -9.36 -4.08 -8.08
C ASN A 38 -8.09 -3.35 -7.59
N PRO A 39 -7.86 -2.11 -8.06
CA PRO A 39 -6.73 -1.28 -7.65
C PRO A 39 -6.72 -0.96 -6.16
N ALA A 40 -7.91 -0.77 -5.55
CA ALA A 40 -8.05 -0.53 -4.12
C ALA A 40 -7.53 -1.72 -3.28
N GLY A 41 -7.84 -2.96 -3.68
CA GLY A 41 -7.32 -4.16 -3.03
C GLY A 41 -5.81 -4.31 -3.18
N ALA A 42 -5.26 -3.92 -4.35
CA ALA A 42 -3.82 -3.85 -4.54
C ALA A 42 -3.15 -2.82 -3.61
N ALA A 43 -3.77 -1.64 -3.45
CA ALA A 43 -3.30 -0.61 -2.52
C ALA A 43 -3.33 -1.08 -1.05
N LYS A 44 -4.36 -1.82 -0.62
CA LYS A 44 -4.41 -2.43 0.72
C LYS A 44 -3.27 -3.43 0.95
N LYS A 45 -2.96 -4.26 -0.05
CA LYS A 45 -1.82 -5.20 0.02
C LYS A 45 -0.49 -4.45 0.07
N ALA A 46 -0.34 -3.40 -0.72
CA ALA A 46 0.81 -2.51 -0.69
C ALA A 46 1.02 -1.91 0.70
N LEU A 47 -0.04 -1.36 1.32
CA LEU A 47 0.03 -0.80 2.68
C LEU A 47 0.57 -1.82 3.69
N THR A 48 0.05 -3.05 3.68
CA THR A 48 0.52 -4.12 4.59
C THR A 48 2.01 -4.42 4.38
N GLN A 49 2.47 -4.48 3.14
CA GLN A 49 3.91 -4.70 2.87
C GLN A 49 4.75 -3.52 3.35
N LEU A 50 4.31 -2.29 3.09
CA LEU A 50 5.02 -1.09 3.57
C LEU A 50 5.06 -1.02 5.09
N GLY A 51 3.99 -1.42 5.78
CA GLY A 51 3.94 -1.52 7.24
C GLY A 51 4.97 -2.52 7.78
N ARG A 52 5.16 -3.66 7.11
CA ARG A 52 6.20 -4.65 7.45
C ARG A 52 7.61 -4.08 7.27
N VAL A 53 7.86 -3.38 6.15
CA VAL A 53 9.17 -2.76 5.86
C VAL A 53 9.48 -1.64 6.85
N LYS A 54 8.48 -0.83 7.21
CA LYS A 54 8.59 0.23 8.22
C LYS A 54 8.56 -0.27 9.67
N ASN A 55 8.32 -1.56 9.89
CA ASN A 55 8.12 -2.16 11.21
C ASN A 55 7.07 -1.42 12.06
N THR A 56 6.01 -0.90 11.43
CA THR A 56 4.97 -0.13 12.11
C THR A 56 4.01 -1.08 12.81
N LYS A 57 4.00 -1.06 14.15
CA LYS A 57 3.15 -1.92 14.98
C LYS A 57 1.72 -1.39 15.13
N GLY A 58 1.52 -0.07 15.06
CA GLY A 58 0.24 0.59 15.31
C GLY A 58 -0.58 0.96 14.07
N GLN A 59 -1.53 1.86 14.30
CA GLN A 59 -2.34 2.47 13.25
C GLN A 59 -1.49 3.42 12.40
N PHE A 60 -1.70 3.43 11.08
CA PHE A 60 -1.02 4.37 10.20
C PHE A 60 -1.78 4.55 8.89
N SER A 61 -1.59 5.71 8.26
CA SER A 61 -2.16 6.01 6.96
C SER A 61 -1.09 6.42 5.96
N LEU A 62 -1.27 6.03 4.70
CA LEU A 62 -0.45 6.46 3.58
C LEU A 62 -1.34 6.79 2.38
N TYR A 63 -0.93 7.79 1.61
CA TYR A 63 -1.42 7.97 0.24
C TYR A 63 -0.56 7.12 -0.69
N LEU A 64 -1.19 6.23 -1.44
CA LEU A 64 -0.54 5.34 -2.38
C LEU A 64 -1.05 5.64 -3.78
N THR A 65 -0.14 5.95 -4.69
CA THR A 65 -0.42 5.99 -6.12
C THR A 65 -0.02 4.65 -6.72
N MET A 66 -1.02 3.90 -7.17
CA MET A 66 -0.85 2.62 -7.83
C MET A 66 -0.82 2.83 -9.34
N ARG A 67 0.10 2.13 -10.02
CA ARG A 67 0.18 2.05 -11.47
C ARG A 67 -0.26 0.67 -11.92
N GLU A 68 -1.19 0.60 -12.86
CA GLU A 68 -1.54 -0.65 -13.51
C GLU A 68 -0.38 -1.13 -14.40
N THR A 69 -0.01 -2.41 -14.28
CA THR A 69 1.05 -3.07 -15.06
C THR A 69 0.57 -4.34 -15.74
N THR A 70 -0.74 -4.56 -15.82
CA THR A 70 -1.35 -5.64 -16.61
C THR A 70 -0.93 -5.49 -18.09
N GLN A 71 -0.61 -6.60 -18.76
CA GLN A 71 -0.28 -6.62 -20.18
C GLN A 71 -1.42 -6.00 -21.01
N GLY A 72 -1.08 -5.15 -21.98
CA GLY A 72 -2.06 -4.44 -22.82
C GLY A 72 -2.84 -3.32 -22.11
N SER A 73 -2.59 -3.03 -20.82
CA SER A 73 -3.27 -1.93 -20.14
C SER A 73 -2.72 -0.55 -20.50
N LYS A 74 -3.55 0.48 -20.35
CA LYS A 74 -3.18 1.91 -20.52
C LYS A 74 -2.25 2.44 -19.42
N LYS A 75 -1.74 1.57 -18.54
CA LYS A 75 -0.84 1.90 -17.41
C LYS A 75 -1.34 3.06 -16.53
N LYS A 76 -2.65 3.08 -16.27
CA LYS A 76 -3.32 4.15 -15.52
C LYS A 76 -2.76 4.30 -14.10
N LEU A 77 -2.71 5.55 -13.63
CA LEU A 77 -2.33 5.91 -12.27
C LEU A 77 -3.58 6.14 -11.44
N MET A 78 -3.64 5.56 -10.25
CA MET A 78 -4.79 5.62 -9.36
C MET A 78 -4.33 5.88 -7.93
N SER A 79 -4.84 6.93 -7.31
CA SER A 79 -4.40 7.37 -5.98
C SER A 79 -5.43 7.01 -4.91
N TYR A 80 -4.94 6.44 -3.80
CA TYR A 80 -5.76 5.99 -2.69
C TYR A 80 -5.17 6.44 -1.36
N LYS A 81 -6.01 6.90 -0.44
CA LYS A 81 -5.68 7.00 0.99
C LYS A 81 -6.00 5.66 1.63
N VAL A 82 -4.98 4.97 2.13
CA VAL A 82 -5.15 3.68 2.80
C VAL A 82 -4.75 3.83 4.26
N THR A 83 -5.65 3.45 5.16
CA THR A 83 -5.46 3.52 6.61
C THR A 83 -5.53 2.12 7.19
N ARG A 84 -4.58 1.80 8.06
CA ARG A 84 -4.63 0.65 8.96
C ARG A 84 -5.18 1.12 10.29
N GLU A 85 -6.34 0.60 10.68
CA GLU A 85 -7.03 0.94 11.93
C GLU A 85 -7.11 -0.31 12.81
N LYS A 86 -7.08 -0.11 14.14
CA LYS A 86 -7.30 -1.20 15.10
C LYS A 86 -8.81 -1.46 15.15
N LEU A 87 -9.20 -2.73 15.09
CA LEU A 87 -10.58 -3.15 15.28
C LEU A 87 -10.96 -2.98 16.76
N LYS A 88 -12.23 -2.65 17.02
CA LYS A 88 -12.77 -2.61 18.39
C LYS A 88 -12.78 -4.03 18.96
N ASP A 89 -13.34 -4.94 18.18
CA ASP A 89 -13.43 -6.36 18.52
C ASP A 89 -12.45 -7.15 17.63
N PRO A 90 -11.44 -7.83 18.21
CA PRO A 90 -10.50 -8.63 17.44
C PRO A 90 -11.21 -9.84 16.84
N ILE A 91 -10.88 -10.17 15.59
CA ILE A 91 -11.48 -11.30 14.89
C ILE A 91 -10.53 -12.49 14.99
N GLU A 92 -10.99 -13.58 15.58
CA GLU A 92 -10.26 -14.85 15.58
C GLU A 92 -10.55 -15.63 14.31
N LEU A 93 -9.50 -15.92 13.54
CA LEU A 93 -9.64 -16.63 12.28
C LEU A 93 -8.56 -17.70 12.17
N LYS A 94 -8.96 -18.97 12.30
CA LYS A 94 -8.07 -20.14 12.19
C LYS A 94 -6.85 -20.04 13.13
N GLY A 95 -7.08 -19.70 14.40
CA GLY A 95 -6.02 -19.56 15.41
C GLY A 95 -5.15 -18.29 15.27
N ARG A 96 -5.57 -17.32 14.45
CA ARG A 96 -4.91 -16.01 14.34
C ARG A 96 -5.85 -14.90 14.80
N VAL A 97 -5.38 -14.07 15.72
CA VAL A 97 -6.08 -12.86 16.15
C VAL A 97 -5.80 -11.74 15.16
N ILE A 98 -6.83 -11.31 14.42
CA ILE A 98 -6.76 -10.19 13.50
C ILE A 98 -7.25 -8.94 14.22
N GLU A 99 -6.31 -8.14 14.70
CA GLU A 99 -6.60 -6.90 15.44
C GLU A 99 -6.71 -5.66 14.54
N PHE A 100 -6.31 -5.75 13.27
CA PHE A 100 -6.19 -4.60 12.39
C PHE A 100 -6.90 -4.80 11.05
N GLN A 101 -7.57 -3.75 10.59
CA GLN A 101 -8.23 -3.70 9.30
C GLN A 101 -7.65 -2.58 8.42
N ASN A 102 -7.51 -2.85 7.12
CA ASN A 102 -7.12 -1.85 6.14
C ASN A 102 -8.34 -1.27 5.41
N LYS A 103 -8.59 0.02 5.58
CA LYS A 103 -9.59 0.81 4.85
C LYS A 103 -8.92 1.58 3.72
N SER A 104 -9.60 1.70 2.59
CA SER A 104 -9.10 2.42 1.40
C SER A 104 -10.14 3.40 0.91
N LYS A 105 -9.76 4.65 0.70
CA LYS A 105 -10.59 5.71 0.09
C LYS A 105 -9.90 6.18 -1.19
N SER A 106 -10.65 6.29 -2.29
CA SER A 106 -10.14 6.86 -3.55
C SER A 106 -9.94 8.36 -3.39
N VAL A 107 -8.85 8.91 -3.91
CA VAL A 107 -8.54 10.34 -3.81
C VAL A 107 -8.14 10.88 -5.18
N LYS A 108 -8.69 12.05 -5.55
CA LYS A 108 -8.39 12.72 -6.83
C LYS A 108 -6.95 13.28 -6.85
N SER A 109 -6.50 13.89 -5.76
CA SER A 109 -5.18 14.51 -5.64
C SER A 109 -4.55 14.21 -4.27
N ILE A 110 -3.23 13.99 -4.25
CA ILE A 110 -2.48 13.76 -3.01
C ILE A 110 -2.01 15.12 -2.48
N PRO A 111 -2.16 15.41 -1.17
CA PRO A 111 -1.65 16.66 -0.60
C PRO A 111 -0.14 16.79 -0.85
N LYS A 112 0.30 18.01 -1.19
CA LYS A 112 1.72 18.36 -1.27
C LYS A 112 2.15 18.82 0.11
N GLY A 113 2.99 18.04 0.79
CA GLY A 113 3.52 18.45 2.09
C GLY A 113 4.42 19.68 1.94
N LYS A 114 4.24 20.67 2.83
CA LYS A 114 5.15 21.82 2.96
C LYS A 114 6.19 21.48 4.05
N GLY A 115 7.47 21.74 3.81
CA GLY A 115 8.52 21.54 4.82
C GLY A 115 8.82 20.08 5.19
N CYS A 116 8.93 19.20 4.20
CA CYS A 116 9.13 17.77 4.46
C CYS A 116 10.55 17.43 4.91
N ALA A 117 10.72 17.05 6.17
CA ALA A 117 11.95 16.42 6.65
C ALA A 117 12.24 15.13 5.88
N LYS A 118 13.52 14.86 5.61
CA LYS A 118 13.95 13.58 5.01
C LYS A 118 13.43 12.45 5.91
N SER A 119 12.76 11.47 5.30
CA SER A 119 12.29 10.30 6.05
C SER A 119 13.49 9.64 6.76
N SER A 120 13.45 9.61 8.09
CA SER A 120 14.41 8.91 8.95
C SER A 120 14.07 7.41 9.02
N GLY A 121 15.03 6.58 9.44
CA GLY A 121 14.84 5.13 9.63
C GLY A 121 15.53 4.24 8.60
N LYS A 122 16.02 3.09 9.09
CA LYS A 122 16.79 2.10 8.33
C LYS A 122 15.92 1.47 7.24
N LYS A 123 16.39 1.48 5.99
CA LYS A 123 15.76 0.73 4.89
C LYS A 123 16.05 -0.76 5.13
N ARG A 124 15.08 -1.54 5.62
CA ARG A 124 15.18 -3.00 5.51
C ARG A 124 14.87 -3.38 4.06
N THR A 125 15.90 -3.53 3.25
CA THR A 125 15.74 -4.15 1.93
C THR A 125 15.31 -5.60 2.17
N ARG A 126 14.33 -6.09 1.41
CA ARG A 126 14.22 -7.54 1.24
C ARG A 126 15.50 -7.94 0.51
N LYS A 127 16.43 -8.62 1.18
CA LYS A 127 17.47 -9.38 0.47
C LYS A 127 16.73 -10.15 -0.62
N ALA A 128 17.05 -9.88 -1.89
CA ALA A 128 16.60 -10.75 -2.95
C ALA A 128 17.07 -12.14 -2.53
N SER A 129 16.13 -13.06 -2.30
CA SER A 129 16.46 -14.47 -2.20
C SER A 129 17.08 -14.82 -3.54
N ARG A 130 18.42 -14.87 -3.61
CA ARG A 130 19.11 -15.51 -4.72
C ARG A 130 18.64 -16.96 -4.66
N ARG A 131 17.80 -17.33 -5.62
CA ARG A 131 17.49 -18.72 -5.95
C ARG A 131 18.52 -19.15 -6.97
#